data_AF-A0A7K1DT61-F1
#
_entry.id   AF-A0A7K1DT61-F1
#
_cell.length_a   1.000
_cell.length_b   1.000
_cell.length_c   1.000
_cell.angle_alpha   90.00
_cell.angle_beta   90.00
_cell.angle_gamma   90.00
#
_symmetry.space_group_name_H-M   'P 1'
#
loop_
_entity.id
_entity.type
_entity.pdbx_description
1 polymer ?
#
loop_
_entity_poly.entity_id
_entity_poly.type
_entity_poly.pdbx_seq_one_letter_code
_entity_poly.pdbx_strand_id
1 'polypeptide(L)'
;GVATHWSAPEHQQMISAFKSGDIATARAYNDILLESYAFETGDANPNPIPSKVMMNHLGFAVGECRLPMGPPPAGLDIRAREVHENLQKARAALRG
;
A
#
# COMPACT_ATOMS: atom_id res chain seq x y z
N GLY A 1 -8.70 -5.18 -0.23
CA GLY A 1 -7.63 -5.05 0.79
C GLY A 1 -7.54 -3.60 1.21
N VAL A 2 -6.69 -3.26 2.17
CA VAL A 2 -6.49 -1.85 2.53
C VAL A 2 -5.46 -1.20 1.58
N ALA A 3 -4.36 -1.89 1.28
CA ALA A 3 -3.32 -1.43 0.36
C ALA A 3 -3.79 -1.17 -1.07
N THR A 4 -4.95 -1.70 -1.46
CA THR A 4 -5.53 -1.47 -2.79
C THR A 4 -5.79 0.00 -3.08
N HIS A 5 -5.85 0.87 -2.07
CA HIS A 5 -5.96 2.33 -2.24
C HIS A 5 -4.78 2.94 -3.03
N TRP A 6 -3.58 2.35 -2.98
CA TRP A 6 -2.38 2.82 -3.69
C TRP A 6 -1.73 1.77 -4.61
N SER A 7 -2.18 0.52 -4.52
CA SER A 7 -1.60 -0.63 -5.25
C SER A 7 -2.63 -1.46 -6.02
N ALA A 8 -3.75 -0.84 -6.42
CA ALA A 8 -4.82 -1.50 -7.17
C ALA A 8 -4.34 -2.23 -8.44
N PRO A 9 -3.45 -1.66 -9.30
CA PRO A 9 -2.99 -2.36 -10.49
C PRO A 9 -2.26 -3.67 -10.17
N GLU A 10 -1.42 -3.69 -9.14
CA GLU A 10 -0.64 -4.89 -8.76
C GLU A 10 -1.55 -5.98 -8.24
N HIS A 11 -2.56 -5.62 -7.44
CA HIS A 11 -3.57 -6.57 -6.97
C HIS A 11 -4.35 -7.19 -8.13
N GLN A 12 -4.73 -6.40 -9.14
CA GLN A 12 -5.41 -6.92 -10.34
C GLN A 12 -4.53 -7.91 -11.11
N GLN A 13 -3.25 -7.57 -11.30
CA GLN A 13 -2.30 -8.45 -11.98
C GLN A 13 -2.06 -9.75 -11.20
N MET A 14 -1.83 -9.64 -9.89
CA MET A 14 -1.67 -10.79 -8.99
C MET A 14 -2.87 -11.74 -9.05
N ILE A 15 -4.09 -11.21 -8.92
CA ILE A 15 -5.32 -12.01 -8.92
C ILE A 15 -5.56 -12.65 -10.29
N SER A 16 -5.31 -11.91 -11.38
CA SER A 16 -5.50 -12.43 -12.74
C SER A 16 -4.52 -13.56 -13.05
N ALA A 17 -3.24 -13.37 -12.71
CA ALA A 17 -2.21 -14.40 -12.84
C ALA A 17 -2.58 -15.66 -12.06
N PHE A 18 -2.95 -15.51 -10.77
CA PHE A 18 -3.36 -16.64 -9.94
C PHE A 18 -4.56 -17.40 -10.52
N LYS A 19 -5.59 -16.69 -10.96
CA LYS A 19 -6.79 -17.30 -11.58
C LYS A 19 -6.49 -18.05 -12.88
N SER A 20 -5.46 -17.65 -13.62
CA SER A 20 -5.03 -18.32 -14.85
C SER A 20 -4.09 -19.51 -14.61
N GLY A 21 -3.69 -19.76 -13.36
CA GLY A 21 -2.70 -20.79 -13.00
C GLY A 21 -1.24 -20.35 -13.11
N ASP A 22 -0.98 -19.09 -13.49
CA ASP A 22 0.37 -18.51 -13.46
C ASP A 22 0.76 -18.10 -12.03
N ILE A 23 1.17 -19.09 -11.25
CA ILE A 23 1.57 -18.91 -9.85
C ILE A 23 2.86 -18.10 -9.75
N ALA A 24 3.77 -18.20 -10.73
CA ALA A 24 5.04 -17.49 -10.70
C ALA A 24 4.81 -15.97 -10.79
N THR A 25 3.98 -15.52 -11.74
CA THR A 25 3.62 -14.11 -11.88
C THR A 25 2.80 -13.63 -10.68
N ALA A 26 1.86 -14.43 -10.19
CA ALA A 26 1.08 -14.08 -9.00
C ALA A 26 1.99 -13.83 -7.77
N ARG A 27 2.99 -14.70 -7.57
CA ARG A 27 3.98 -14.54 -6.49
C ARG A 27 4.82 -13.28 -6.68
N ALA A 28 5.32 -13.02 -7.90
CA ALA A 28 6.12 -11.83 -8.17
C ALA A 28 5.38 -10.53 -7.82
N TYR A 29 4.10 -10.42 -8.17
CA TYR A 29 3.28 -9.26 -7.78
C TYR A 29 2.99 -9.23 -6.28
N ASN A 30 2.77 -10.38 -5.63
CA ASN A 30 2.59 -10.43 -4.18
C ASN A 30 3.85 -9.97 -3.43
N ASP A 31 5.04 -10.34 -3.91
CA ASP A 31 6.31 -10.03 -3.26
C ASP A 31 6.56 -8.51 -3.21
N ILE A 32 6.23 -7.78 -4.27
CA ILE A 32 6.37 -6.31 -4.28
C ILE A 32 5.33 -5.59 -3.42
N LEU A 33 4.26 -6.28 -2.99
CA LEU A 33 3.21 -5.74 -2.14
C LEU A 33 3.48 -5.89 -0.64
N LEU A 34 4.50 -6.68 -0.24
CA LEU A 34 4.78 -6.98 1.17
C LEU A 34 4.99 -5.72 2.02
N GLU A 35 5.72 -4.72 1.51
CA GLU A 35 5.92 -3.46 2.23
C GLU A 35 4.61 -2.67 2.37
N SER A 36 3.72 -2.74 1.37
CA SER A 36 2.39 -2.12 1.45
C SER A 36 1.50 -2.80 2.51
N TYR A 37 1.54 -4.14 2.60
CA TYR A 37 0.80 -4.89 3.63
C TYR A 37 1.35 -4.62 5.04
N ALA A 38 2.67 -4.44 5.18
CA ALA A 38 3.25 -4.07 6.46
C ALA A 38 2.91 -2.63 6.87
N PHE A 39 2.67 -1.74 5.91
CA PHE A 39 2.30 -0.36 6.16
C PHE A 39 0.80 -0.16 6.46
N GLU A 40 -0.09 -0.95 5.83
CA GLU A 40 -1.53 -0.68 5.86
C GLU A 40 -2.18 -0.77 7.26
N THR A 41 -1.54 -1.44 8.22
CA THR A 41 -1.99 -1.55 9.61
C THR A 41 -0.86 -2.02 10.53
N GLY A 42 -0.98 -1.72 11.84
CA GLY A 42 -0.12 -2.29 12.89
C GLY A 42 -0.51 -1.74 14.27
N ASP A 43 0.08 -2.28 15.34
CA ASP A 43 -0.28 -1.90 16.72
C ASP A 43 -0.06 -0.41 17.00
N ALA A 44 1.05 0.14 16.50
CA ALA A 44 1.37 1.57 16.64
C ALA A 44 0.54 2.46 15.71
N ASN A 45 0.03 1.92 14.60
CA ASN A 45 -0.65 2.64 13.54
C ASN A 45 -1.85 1.82 13.02
N PRO A 46 -2.94 1.70 13.80
CA PRO A 46 -4.07 0.91 13.37
C PRO A 46 -4.73 1.51 12.13
N ASN A 47 -5.19 0.66 11.22
CA ASN A 47 -6.04 1.09 10.11
C ASN A 47 -7.32 1.79 10.64
N PRO A 48 -7.77 2.92 10.03
CA PRO A 48 -7.27 3.59 8.82
C PRO A 48 -6.25 4.73 8.96
N ILE A 49 -5.47 4.83 10.04
CA ILE A 49 -4.46 5.91 10.15
C ILE A 49 -3.46 5.87 8.97
N PRO A 50 -2.77 4.74 8.66
CA PRO A 50 -1.79 4.72 7.56
C PRO A 50 -2.44 4.98 6.20
N SER A 51 -3.62 4.41 5.97
CA SER A 51 -4.37 4.58 4.72
C SER A 51 -4.68 6.04 4.44
N LYS A 52 -5.13 6.79 5.44
CA LYS A 52 -5.38 8.23 5.26
C LYS A 52 -4.10 9.00 4.96
N VAL A 53 -2.99 8.68 5.64
CA VAL A 53 -1.70 9.31 5.36
C VAL A 53 -1.25 9.04 3.92
N MET A 54 -1.32 7.80 3.46
CA MET A 54 -1.01 7.45 2.07
C MET A 54 -1.92 8.18 1.07
N MET A 55 -3.23 8.21 1.33
CA MET A 55 -4.18 8.90 0.46
C MET A 55 -3.91 10.41 0.38
N ASN A 56 -3.58 11.06 1.50
CA ASN A 56 -3.15 12.47 1.50
C ASN A 56 -1.83 12.66 0.72
N HIS A 57 -0.85 11.75 0.87
CA HIS A 57 0.40 11.77 0.07
C HIS A 57 0.14 11.67 -1.44
N LEU A 58 -0.85 10.86 -1.83
CA LEU A 58 -1.31 10.72 -3.22
C LEU A 58 -2.13 11.93 -3.73
N GLY A 59 -2.34 12.95 -2.90
CA GLY A 59 -3.05 14.18 -3.28
C GLY A 59 -4.56 14.18 -3.04
N PHE A 60 -5.10 13.17 -2.36
CA PHE A 60 -6.53 13.12 -2.02
C PHE A 60 -6.79 13.80 -0.67
N ALA A 61 -7.74 14.73 -0.62
CA ALA A 61 -8.10 15.45 0.61
C ALA A 61 -9.01 14.60 1.55
N VAL A 62 -8.43 13.63 2.26
CA VAL A 62 -9.18 12.71 3.15
C VAL A 62 -9.07 13.07 4.65
N GLY A 63 -8.26 14.09 4.96
CA GLY A 63 -8.03 14.60 6.31
C GLY A 63 -7.43 13.55 7.25
N GLU A 64 -7.58 13.78 8.55
CA GLU A 64 -7.11 12.87 9.60
C GLU A 64 -8.24 11.99 10.16
N CYS A 65 -7.89 11.00 10.98
CA CYS A 65 -8.87 10.23 11.73
C CYS A 65 -9.46 11.08 12.87
N ARG A 66 -10.72 10.81 13.22
CA ARG A 66 -11.34 11.36 14.42
C ARG A 66 -10.94 10.53 15.63
N LEU A 67 -11.16 11.06 16.83
CA LEU A 67 -11.07 10.26 18.06
C LEU A 67 -12.03 9.05 17.97
N PRO A 68 -11.63 7.88 18.53
CA PRO A 68 -10.52 7.68 19.46
C PRO A 68 -9.13 7.51 18.83
N MET A 69 -9.02 7.37 17.51
CA MET A 69 -7.71 7.14 16.87
C MET A 69 -6.86 8.41 16.73
N GLY A 70 -7.48 9.52 16.32
CA GLY A 70 -6.82 10.82 16.26
C GLY A 70 -5.79 10.96 15.13
N PRO A 71 -4.85 11.93 15.26
CA PRO A 71 -3.85 12.22 14.24
C PRO A 71 -2.80 11.10 14.12
N PRO A 72 -2.12 10.99 12.96
CA PRO A 72 -1.03 10.05 12.80
C PRO A 72 0.17 10.41 13.68
N PRO A 73 0.97 9.43 14.14
CA PRO A 73 2.23 9.73 14.81
C PRO A 73 3.25 10.33 13.84
N ALA A 74 4.24 11.02 14.41
CA ALA A 74 5.30 11.68 13.65
C ALA A 74 6.08 10.70 12.76
N GLY A 75 6.36 11.12 11.52
CA GLY A 75 7.16 10.36 10.56
C GLY A 75 6.38 9.32 9.75
N LEU A 76 5.09 9.09 10.04
CA LEU A 76 4.26 8.16 9.26
C LEU A 76 4.08 8.65 7.80
N ASP A 77 4.10 9.96 7.57
CA ASP A 77 4.07 10.60 6.25
C ASP A 77 5.34 10.35 5.43
N ILE A 78 6.51 10.41 6.09
CA ILE A 78 7.79 10.06 5.47
C ILE A 78 7.77 8.59 5.08
N ARG A 79 7.33 7.72 5.99
CA ARG A 79 7.18 6.29 5.72
C ARG A 79 6.22 6.01 4.57
N ALA A 80 5.09 6.71 4.49
CA ALA A 80 4.14 6.55 3.39
C ALA A 80 4.79 6.84 2.03
N ARG A 81 5.56 7.93 1.94
CA ARG A 81 6.30 8.29 0.72
C ARG A 81 7.33 7.21 0.36
N GLU A 82 8.12 6.72 1.32
CA GLU A 82 9.10 5.65 1.08
C GLU A 82 8.44 4.37 0.53
N VAL A 83 7.38 3.91 1.17
CA VAL A 83 6.63 2.69 0.76
C VAL A 83 6.09 2.87 -0.66
N HIS A 84 5.53 4.04 -0.97
CA HIS A 84 4.99 4.32 -2.29
C HIS A 84 6.10 4.38 -3.35
N GLU A 85 7.21 5.05 -3.09
CA GLU A 85 8.36 5.12 -4.00
C GLU A 85 8.97 3.73 -4.28
N ASN A 86 9.12 2.91 -3.25
CA ASN A 86 9.62 1.53 -3.37
C ASN A 86 8.68 0.68 -4.23
N LEU A 87 7.37 0.77 -4.00
CA LEU A 87 6.37 0.08 -4.83
C LEU A 87 6.47 0.51 -6.30
N GLN A 88 6.63 1.81 -6.58
CA GLN A 88 6.73 2.32 -7.95
C GLN A 88 8.00 1.80 -8.64
N LYS A 89 9.15 1.79 -7.94
CA LYS A 89 10.41 1.22 -8.46
C LYS A 89 10.27 -0.27 -8.76
N ALA A 90 9.71 -1.04 -7.82
CA ALA A 90 9.50 -2.48 -7.98
C ALA A 90 8.51 -2.79 -9.12
N ARG A 91 7.42 -2.01 -9.23
CA ARG A 91 6.45 -2.09 -10.33
C ARG A 91 7.12 -1.86 -11.69
N ALA A 92 8.00 -0.86 -11.80
CA ALA A 92 8.72 -0.59 -13.04
C ALA A 92 9.64 -1.77 -13.42
N ALA A 93 10.35 -2.33 -12.43
CA ALA A 93 11.23 -3.48 -12.64
C ALA A 93 10.49 -4.77 -13.05
N LEU A 94 9.23 -4.96 -12.65
CA LEU A 94 8.42 -6.10 -13.11
C LEU A 94 7.84 -5.94 -14.53
N ARG A 95 7.83 -4.71 -15.07
CA ARG A 95 7.26 -4.40 -16.39
C ARG A 95 8.30 -4.26 -17.50
N GLY A 96 9.55 -3.98 -17.14
CA GLY A 96 10.70 -3.90 -18.06
C GLY A 96 11.36 -5.25 -18.22
#